data_AF-A0A2G5WFW9-F1
#
_entry.id   AF-A0A2G5WFW9-F1
#
_cell.length_a   1.000
_cell.length_b   1.000
_cell.length_c   1.000
_cell.angle_alpha   90.00
_cell.angle_beta   90.00
_cell.angle_gamma   90.00
#
_symmetry.space_group_name_H-M   'P 1'
#
loop_
_entity.id
_entity.type
_entity.pdbx_description
1 polymer ?
#
loop_
_entity_poly.entity_id
_entity_poly.type
_entity_poly.pdbx_seq_one_letter_code
_entity_poly.pdbx_strand_id
1 'polypeptide(L)'
;MVTMSKKGEPFLNKQQLNEDIEKFPQVHPITEDMKLTHSGVSRLVMIDRYSFKDMEKKTLKVGDFVVLTVREDPKFPARGLGYITALDLEAGKADIWIEEEFRSSINDADEQLKGTITRPLDVLEKPLEVFYEQIAKRNATGLASVETTEEGRVQSYERFYDQLKDLNFIPAGRVLYGAGSDTDVTFFNCYVMPFVPDSREGISDHRKQVMEIMSRGGGVGTNGSTLRPRNTLARGVNGKSSGSVSWLDDIAKLTHLVEQGGSRRGAQMIMLANWHPDICEFIISKMQNPRILRYLIENTEDEMIKKLAHEKLNFKPLTAQEEAMYQGITNYKHIPGQGGFNAAIIRDAELKLQDGGTYTVHNPEFLTGANISVTLTDDFMKAVEEDATYDLRFPAVENYSPEEMKHYNEKWHEVGDVREWERLGHDVRVYRTIKARALWDLINICATYSAEPGIFFIDNANDETNAKAYGQQVVATNPCGGVRLTLKIAG
;
A
#
# COMPACT_ATOMS: atom_id res chain seq x y z
N MET A 1 28.43 20.26 -24.48
CA MET A 1 28.96 19.01 -25.10
C MET A 1 28.66 17.87 -24.15
N VAL A 2 27.93 16.85 -24.60
CA VAL A 2 27.72 15.63 -23.80
C VAL A 2 29.06 14.89 -23.71
N THR A 3 29.49 14.53 -22.50
CA THR A 3 30.78 13.83 -22.33
C THR A 3 30.61 12.38 -22.74
N MET A 4 31.42 11.91 -23.69
CA MET A 4 31.26 10.60 -24.34
C MET A 4 32.38 9.64 -23.96
N SER A 5 32.04 8.38 -23.68
CA SER A 5 32.98 7.30 -23.40
C SER A 5 33.76 6.92 -24.66
N LYS A 6 34.81 6.10 -24.50
CA LYS A 6 35.54 5.52 -25.66
C LYS A 6 34.65 4.68 -26.58
N LYS A 7 33.46 4.26 -26.13
CA LYS A 7 32.44 3.54 -26.91
C LYS A 7 31.34 4.45 -27.48
N GLY A 8 31.42 5.77 -27.27
CA GLY A 8 30.40 6.73 -27.74
C GLY A 8 29.15 6.81 -26.87
N GLU A 9 29.20 6.30 -25.64
CA GLU A 9 28.09 6.35 -24.67
C GLU A 9 28.25 7.57 -23.74
N PRO A 10 27.19 8.33 -23.43
CA PRO A 10 27.25 9.40 -22.45
C PRO A 10 27.75 8.89 -21.09
N PHE A 11 28.57 9.68 -20.40
CA PHE A 11 28.96 9.39 -19.03
C PHE A 11 28.86 10.62 -18.13
N LEU A 12 28.74 10.38 -16.83
CA LEU A 12 28.62 11.42 -15.82
C LEU A 12 29.84 12.34 -15.77
N ASN A 13 29.61 13.62 -16.01
CA ASN A 13 30.61 14.67 -15.77
C ASN A 13 30.57 15.10 -14.28
N LYS A 14 31.45 14.50 -13.47
CA LYS A 14 31.52 14.76 -12.02
C LYS A 14 31.85 16.22 -11.68
N GLN A 15 32.74 16.87 -12.45
CA GLN A 15 33.11 18.26 -12.21
C GLN A 15 31.91 19.19 -12.43
N GLN A 16 31.23 19.01 -13.56
CA GLN A 16 30.04 19.80 -13.87
C GLN A 16 28.91 19.59 -12.85
N LEU A 17 28.72 18.35 -12.38
CA LEU A 17 27.75 18.06 -11.34
C LEU A 17 28.12 18.70 -10.00
N ASN A 18 29.41 18.72 -9.64
CA ASN A 18 29.87 19.44 -8.44
C ASN A 18 29.62 20.94 -8.53
N GLU A 19 29.81 21.58 -9.69
CA GLU A 19 29.46 22.99 -9.90
C GLU A 19 27.96 23.24 -9.73
N ASP A 20 27.10 22.30 -10.14
CA ASP A 20 25.67 22.41 -9.91
C ASP A 20 25.31 22.25 -8.43
N ILE A 21 25.97 21.30 -7.74
CA ILE A 21 25.78 21.01 -6.32
C ILE A 21 26.05 22.23 -5.43
N GLU A 22 26.94 23.15 -5.81
CA GLU A 22 27.21 24.39 -5.05
C GLU A 22 25.95 25.24 -4.79
N LYS A 23 24.91 25.09 -5.62
CA LYS A 23 23.62 25.78 -5.45
C LYS A 23 22.67 25.09 -4.45
N PHE A 24 23.06 23.94 -3.91
CA PHE A 24 22.24 23.07 -3.05
C PHE A 24 23.01 22.74 -1.77
N PRO A 25 22.88 23.53 -0.69
CA PRO A 25 23.65 23.36 0.55
C PRO A 25 23.42 22.00 1.24
N GLN A 26 22.31 21.32 0.92
CA GLN A 26 21.97 20.00 1.43
C GLN A 26 22.84 18.88 0.84
N VAL A 27 23.47 19.12 -0.31
CA VAL A 27 24.16 18.07 -1.08
C VAL A 27 25.67 18.22 -0.95
N HIS A 28 26.34 17.12 -0.64
CA HIS A 28 27.79 17.07 -0.55
C HIS A 28 28.42 16.83 -1.92
N PRO A 29 29.53 17.52 -2.27
CA PRO A 29 30.22 17.31 -3.53
C PRO A 29 30.81 15.90 -3.64
N ILE A 30 30.93 15.42 -4.87
CA ILE A 30 31.55 14.15 -5.21
C ILE A 30 33.06 14.26 -4.95
N THR A 31 33.59 13.35 -4.13
CA THR A 31 35.02 13.20 -3.83
C THR A 31 35.59 11.95 -4.47
N GLU A 32 36.92 11.89 -4.62
CA GLU A 32 37.60 10.79 -5.35
C GLU A 32 37.47 9.42 -4.67
N ASP A 33 37.24 9.41 -3.35
CA ASP A 33 37.07 8.21 -2.54
C ASP A 33 35.69 7.57 -2.68
N MET A 34 34.70 8.28 -3.25
CA MET A 34 33.33 7.76 -3.44
C MET A 34 33.24 6.79 -4.62
N LYS A 35 32.70 5.59 -4.38
CA LYS A 35 32.71 4.46 -5.32
C LYS A 35 31.38 3.70 -5.39
N LEU A 36 30.49 3.81 -4.40
CA LEU A 36 29.28 2.99 -4.31
C LEU A 36 28.13 3.58 -5.15
N THR A 37 27.94 3.07 -6.36
CA THR A 37 26.82 3.45 -7.25
C THR A 37 25.70 2.42 -7.34
N HIS A 38 25.92 1.20 -6.81
CA HIS A 38 25.13 -0.01 -7.08
C HIS A 38 24.99 -0.32 -8.59
N SER A 39 24.19 -1.33 -8.94
CA SER A 39 23.89 -1.75 -10.32
C SER A 39 22.44 -2.20 -10.49
N GLY A 40 21.91 -2.14 -11.72
CA GLY A 40 20.56 -2.59 -12.06
C GLY A 40 19.48 -1.96 -11.18
N VAL A 41 18.53 -2.77 -10.71
CA VAL A 41 17.39 -2.32 -9.91
C VAL A 41 17.82 -1.59 -8.63
N SER A 42 18.89 -2.02 -7.97
CA SER A 42 19.40 -1.35 -6.76
C SER A 42 19.90 0.07 -7.04
N ARG A 43 20.55 0.29 -8.19
CA ARG A 43 20.97 1.63 -8.63
C ARG A 43 19.77 2.50 -8.97
N LEU A 44 18.83 1.96 -9.76
CA LEU A 44 17.59 2.67 -10.08
C LEU A 44 16.86 3.08 -8.81
N VAL A 45 16.70 2.16 -7.85
CA VAL A 45 16.07 2.43 -6.56
C VAL A 45 16.84 3.51 -5.79
N MET A 46 18.16 3.41 -5.66
CA MET A 46 18.94 4.44 -4.95
C MET A 46 18.72 5.83 -5.54
N ILE A 47 18.86 5.95 -6.86
CA ILE A 47 18.75 7.22 -7.58
C ILE A 47 17.31 7.74 -7.55
N ASP A 48 16.32 6.92 -7.91
CA ASP A 48 14.92 7.33 -7.96
C ASP A 48 14.38 7.66 -6.56
N ARG A 49 14.77 6.90 -5.53
CA ARG A 49 14.08 6.90 -4.24
C ARG A 49 14.78 7.62 -3.11
N TYR A 50 16.10 7.72 -3.14
CA TYR A 50 16.87 8.21 -1.98
C TYR A 50 17.80 9.37 -2.29
N SER A 51 18.17 9.57 -3.56
CA SER A 51 18.96 10.73 -3.94
C SER A 51 18.18 12.03 -3.76
N PHE A 52 18.89 13.06 -3.32
CA PHE A 52 18.48 14.45 -3.48
C PHE A 52 18.43 14.79 -4.98
N LYS A 53 17.43 15.58 -5.38
CA LYS A 53 17.16 15.92 -6.79
C LYS A 53 16.89 17.41 -6.92
N ASP A 54 17.31 17.98 -8.05
CA ASP A 54 16.92 19.32 -8.47
C ASP A 54 15.49 19.29 -9.04
N MET A 55 14.50 19.30 -8.13
CA MET A 55 13.08 19.21 -8.49
C MET A 55 12.60 20.42 -9.31
N GLU A 56 13.16 21.60 -9.02
CA GLU A 56 12.88 22.86 -9.73
C GLU A 56 13.62 22.98 -11.06
N LYS A 57 14.50 22.02 -11.39
CA LYS A 57 15.27 21.96 -12.65
C LYS A 57 16.14 23.20 -12.85
N LYS A 58 16.60 23.84 -11.77
CA LYS A 58 17.43 25.06 -11.76
C LYS A 58 18.74 24.93 -12.56
N THR A 59 19.27 23.72 -12.63
CA THR A 59 20.57 23.41 -13.21
C THR A 59 20.50 22.47 -14.40
N LEU A 60 19.29 22.12 -14.86
CA LEU A 60 19.05 21.15 -15.91
C LEU A 60 19.61 21.64 -17.25
N LYS A 61 20.49 20.84 -17.88
CA LYS A 61 21.15 21.16 -19.14
C LYS A 61 21.53 19.90 -19.94
N VAL A 62 21.89 20.11 -21.20
CA VAL A 62 22.38 19.04 -22.09
C VAL A 62 23.63 18.39 -21.48
N GLY A 63 23.63 17.06 -21.41
CA GLY A 63 24.67 16.24 -20.80
C GLY A 63 24.37 15.82 -19.36
N ASP A 64 23.32 16.35 -18.74
CA ASP A 64 22.95 15.96 -17.38
C ASP A 64 22.40 14.52 -17.32
N PHE A 65 22.74 13.84 -16.24
CA PHE A 65 22.18 12.55 -15.86
C PHE A 65 20.79 12.76 -15.24
N VAL A 66 19.81 11.96 -15.67
CA VAL A 66 18.42 12.08 -15.24
C VAL A 66 17.80 10.72 -14.94
N VAL A 67 16.83 10.74 -14.03
CA VAL A 67 15.86 9.66 -13.84
C VAL A 67 14.51 10.12 -14.39
N LEU A 68 13.82 9.24 -15.11
CA LEU A 68 12.59 9.58 -15.81
C LEU A 68 11.65 8.39 -15.98
N THR A 69 10.40 8.70 -16.32
CA THR A 69 9.42 7.70 -16.72
C THR A 69 9.66 7.32 -18.19
N VAL A 70 10.15 6.10 -18.42
CA VAL A 70 10.41 5.56 -19.78
C VAL A 70 9.15 4.96 -20.40
N ARG A 71 8.24 4.46 -19.55
CA ARG A 71 6.93 3.93 -19.95
C ARG A 71 5.82 4.58 -19.16
N GLU A 72 4.93 5.26 -19.86
CA GLU A 72 3.69 5.75 -19.29
C GLU A 72 2.70 4.58 -19.17
N ASP A 73 2.27 4.31 -17.94
CA ASP A 73 1.17 3.41 -17.65
C ASP A 73 0.40 4.02 -16.45
N PRO A 74 -0.92 4.21 -16.54
CA PRO A 74 -1.70 4.82 -15.46
C PRO A 74 -1.66 4.06 -14.14
N LYS A 75 -1.31 2.76 -14.18
CA LYS A 75 -1.24 1.88 -13.01
C LYS A 75 0.20 1.53 -12.62
N PHE A 76 1.07 1.27 -13.59
CA PHE A 76 2.44 0.74 -13.38
C PHE A 76 3.49 1.42 -14.27
N PRO A 77 3.78 2.71 -14.05
CA PRO A 77 4.79 3.42 -14.82
C PRO A 77 6.17 2.78 -14.63
N ALA A 78 6.96 2.72 -15.69
CA ALA A 78 8.33 2.22 -15.62
C ALA A 78 9.32 3.40 -15.56
N ARG A 79 10.25 3.33 -14.62
CA ARG A 79 11.32 4.31 -14.43
C ARG A 79 12.61 3.82 -15.09
N GLY A 80 13.43 4.75 -15.56
CA GLY A 80 14.73 4.46 -16.15
C GLY A 80 15.74 5.57 -15.90
N LEU A 81 16.98 5.31 -16.30
CA LEU A 81 18.10 6.23 -16.16
C LEU A 81 18.65 6.59 -17.54
N GLY A 82 19.10 7.84 -17.70
CA GLY A 82 19.58 8.32 -18.98
C GLY A 82 20.31 9.66 -18.89
N TYR A 83 20.70 10.17 -20.06
CA TYR A 83 21.41 11.44 -20.21
C TYR A 83 20.73 12.32 -21.25
N ILE A 84 20.61 13.61 -20.94
CA ILE A 84 20.03 14.58 -21.87
C ILE A 84 20.97 14.79 -23.05
N THR A 85 20.50 14.50 -24.25
CA THR A 85 21.25 14.72 -25.50
C THR A 85 20.89 16.03 -26.19
N ALA A 86 19.63 16.45 -26.06
CA ALA A 86 19.15 17.73 -26.55
C ALA A 86 18.06 18.28 -25.61
N LEU A 87 17.97 19.61 -25.52
CA LEU A 87 17.02 20.29 -24.65
C LEU A 87 16.32 21.39 -25.45
N ASP A 88 15.00 21.31 -25.52
CA ASP A 88 14.14 22.31 -26.16
C ASP A 88 13.27 22.97 -25.08
N LEU A 89 13.72 24.14 -24.64
CA LEU A 89 13.03 24.91 -23.59
C LEU A 89 11.74 25.57 -24.10
N GLU A 90 11.63 25.85 -25.41
CA GLU A 90 10.42 26.44 -25.99
C GLU A 90 9.31 25.41 -26.09
N ALA A 91 9.63 24.19 -26.53
CA ALA A 91 8.69 23.08 -26.58
C ALA A 91 8.48 22.40 -25.21
N GLY A 92 9.32 22.70 -24.21
CA GLY A 92 9.28 22.06 -22.90
C GLY A 92 9.60 20.56 -22.97
N LYS A 93 10.55 20.16 -23.82
CA LYS A 93 10.93 18.76 -24.05
C LYS A 93 12.44 18.55 -24.04
N ALA A 94 12.87 17.32 -23.80
CA ALA A 94 14.25 16.91 -23.99
C ALA A 94 14.31 15.59 -24.75
N ASP A 95 15.41 15.41 -25.48
CA ASP A 95 15.83 14.11 -25.98
C ASP A 95 16.78 13.48 -24.97
N ILE A 96 16.51 12.22 -24.62
CA ILE A 96 17.23 11.51 -23.56
C ILE A 96 17.73 10.19 -24.12
N TRP A 97 19.04 9.99 -24.05
CA TRP A 97 19.64 8.68 -24.28
C TRP A 97 19.41 7.80 -23.05
N ILE A 98 18.80 6.63 -23.23
CA ILE A 98 18.43 5.70 -22.16
C ILE A 98 19.50 4.61 -22.04
N GLU A 99 19.94 4.35 -20.81
CA GLU A 99 20.87 3.25 -20.53
C GLU A 99 20.26 1.91 -20.97
N GLU A 100 21.08 1.03 -21.54
CA GLU A 100 20.64 -0.20 -22.23
C GLU A 100 19.73 -1.07 -21.36
N GLU A 101 20.02 -1.17 -20.06
CA GLU A 101 19.27 -1.97 -19.08
C GLU A 101 17.80 -1.55 -18.89
N PHE A 102 17.43 -0.32 -19.30
CA PHE A 102 16.04 0.18 -19.16
C PHE A 102 15.27 0.22 -20.49
N ARG A 103 15.92 -0.04 -21.64
CA ARG A 103 15.29 0.07 -22.96
C ARG A 103 14.19 -0.96 -23.21
N SER A 104 14.30 -2.14 -22.57
CA SER A 104 13.26 -3.19 -22.66
C SER A 104 11.90 -2.74 -22.13
N SER A 105 11.87 -1.69 -21.31
CA SER A 105 10.65 -1.14 -20.72
C SER A 105 9.97 -0.10 -21.61
N ILE A 106 10.62 0.37 -22.68
CA ILE A 106 10.05 1.36 -23.62
C ILE A 106 8.97 0.68 -24.48
N ASN A 107 7.81 1.33 -24.64
CA ASN A 107 6.70 0.79 -25.41
C ASN A 107 6.89 0.93 -26.93
N ASP A 108 7.44 2.07 -27.37
CA ASP A 108 7.63 2.34 -28.79
C ASP A 108 8.87 1.58 -29.31
N ALA A 109 8.67 0.79 -30.36
CA ALA A 109 9.70 -0.08 -30.90
C ALA A 109 10.86 0.72 -31.55
N ASP A 110 10.56 1.88 -32.16
CA ASP A 110 11.58 2.72 -32.79
C ASP A 110 12.43 3.43 -31.74
N GLU A 111 11.79 3.96 -30.69
CA GLU A 111 12.46 4.53 -29.50
C GLU A 111 13.33 3.48 -28.79
N GLN A 112 12.81 2.26 -28.64
CA GLN A 112 13.53 1.14 -28.03
C GLN A 112 14.78 0.78 -28.84
N LEU A 113 14.66 0.71 -30.17
CA LEU A 113 15.79 0.41 -31.07
C LEU A 113 16.83 1.53 -31.09
N LYS A 114 16.39 2.79 -31.13
CA LYS A 114 17.28 3.97 -31.13
C LYS A 114 17.97 4.17 -29.79
N GLY A 115 17.32 3.76 -28.69
CA GLY A 115 17.80 4.00 -27.33
C GLY A 115 17.73 5.47 -26.91
N THR A 116 17.04 6.31 -27.66
CA THR A 116 16.81 7.72 -27.37
C THR A 116 15.30 7.98 -27.42
N ILE A 117 14.79 8.66 -26.40
CA ILE A 117 13.37 9.01 -26.28
C ILE A 117 13.21 10.52 -26.12
N THR A 118 12.09 11.05 -26.61
CA THR A 118 11.72 12.45 -26.38
C THR A 118 10.63 12.50 -25.31
N ARG A 119 10.87 13.22 -24.21
CA ARG A 119 9.89 13.35 -23.12
C ARG A 119 9.75 14.81 -22.68
N PRO A 120 8.58 15.21 -22.18
CA PRO A 120 8.40 16.53 -21.59
C PRO A 120 9.27 16.69 -20.34
N LEU A 121 9.66 17.93 -20.02
CA LEU A 121 10.61 18.19 -18.94
C LEU A 121 10.04 17.83 -17.57
N ASP A 122 8.73 17.89 -17.38
CA ASP A 122 8.01 17.58 -16.14
C ASP A 122 8.28 16.16 -15.61
N VAL A 123 8.46 15.18 -16.49
CA VAL A 123 8.75 13.78 -16.13
C VAL A 123 10.24 13.50 -15.91
N LEU A 124 11.10 14.51 -16.07
CA LEU A 124 12.53 14.43 -15.81
C LEU A 124 12.85 14.93 -14.41
N GLU A 125 13.70 14.16 -13.73
CA GLU A 125 14.28 14.59 -12.47
C GLU A 125 15.79 14.45 -12.57
N LYS A 126 16.53 15.47 -12.11
CA LYS A 126 17.99 15.49 -12.11
C LYS A 126 18.51 15.12 -10.72
N PRO A 127 19.08 13.92 -10.52
CA PRO A 127 19.75 13.54 -9.29
C PRO A 127 21.02 14.38 -9.09
N LEU A 128 21.19 14.90 -7.87
CA LEU A 128 22.43 15.56 -7.46
C LEU A 128 23.34 14.64 -6.64
N GLU A 129 22.77 13.57 -6.10
CA GLU A 129 23.50 12.49 -5.43
C GLU A 129 23.49 11.25 -6.32
N VAL A 130 24.67 10.84 -6.78
CA VAL A 130 24.85 9.69 -7.68
C VAL A 130 25.68 8.57 -7.06
N PHE A 131 26.32 8.85 -5.93
CA PHE A 131 27.03 7.91 -5.07
C PHE A 131 26.29 7.76 -3.73
N TYR A 132 26.22 6.54 -3.21
CA TYR A 132 25.64 6.26 -1.90
C TYR A 132 26.37 7.03 -0.80
N GLU A 133 27.67 7.25 -0.93
CA GLU A 133 28.46 8.01 0.03
C GLU A 133 28.03 9.47 0.13
N GLN A 134 27.50 10.08 -0.95
CA GLN A 134 26.91 11.43 -0.86
C GLN A 134 25.64 11.40 0.01
N ILE A 135 24.77 10.42 -0.23
CA ILE A 135 23.54 10.20 0.55
C ILE A 135 23.91 9.99 2.03
N ALA A 136 24.94 9.18 2.30
CA ALA A 136 25.45 8.92 3.64
C ALA A 136 25.97 10.20 4.33
N LYS A 137 26.72 11.05 3.62
CA LYS A 137 27.16 12.35 4.17
C LYS A 137 25.97 13.24 4.52
N ARG A 138 25.00 13.40 3.60
CA ARG A 138 23.79 14.19 3.87
C ARG A 138 23.00 13.67 5.07
N ASN A 139 22.83 12.35 5.15
CA ASN A 139 22.16 11.70 6.28
C ASN A 139 22.92 11.95 7.59
N ALA A 140 24.24 11.78 7.61
CA ALA A 140 25.07 12.06 8.78
C ALA A 140 24.97 13.53 9.22
N THR A 141 24.96 14.48 8.27
CA THR A 141 24.75 15.91 8.56
C THR A 141 23.39 16.15 9.22
N GLY A 142 22.33 15.59 8.65
CA GLY A 142 20.98 15.73 9.18
C GLY A 142 20.82 15.12 10.58
N LEU A 143 21.32 13.90 10.77
CA LEU A 143 21.20 13.16 12.03
C LEU A 143 22.04 13.77 13.16
N ALA A 144 23.20 14.36 12.84
CA ALA A 144 24.05 15.03 13.83
C ALA A 144 23.56 16.44 14.19
N SER A 145 22.64 17.03 13.41
CA SER A 145 22.21 18.42 13.60
C SER A 145 21.54 18.70 14.95
N VAL A 146 20.99 17.67 15.59
CA VAL A 146 20.33 17.75 16.91
C VAL A 146 21.32 17.93 18.07
N GLU A 147 22.61 17.69 17.84
CA GLU A 147 23.66 17.88 18.84
C GLU A 147 23.80 19.37 19.19
N THR A 148 23.93 19.65 20.48
CA THR A 148 23.94 21.02 21.02
C THR A 148 25.30 21.69 20.97
N THR A 149 26.39 20.91 20.89
CA THR A 149 27.77 21.39 20.81
C THR A 149 28.36 21.13 19.43
N GLU A 150 29.30 21.97 19.01
CA GLU A 150 29.98 21.77 17.74
C GLU A 150 30.85 20.51 17.77
N GLU A 151 31.56 20.26 18.87
CA GLU A 151 32.34 19.03 19.02
C GLU A 151 31.44 17.78 18.98
N GLY A 152 30.26 17.83 19.61
CA GLY A 152 29.28 16.75 19.56
C GLY A 152 28.75 16.51 18.15
N ARG A 153 28.44 17.58 17.42
CA ARG A 153 27.96 17.50 16.04
C ARG A 153 28.99 16.86 15.11
N VAL A 154 30.25 17.28 15.21
CA VAL A 154 31.35 16.70 14.40
C VAL A 154 31.55 15.22 14.75
N GLN A 155 31.60 14.89 16.04
CA GLN A 155 31.78 13.50 16.47
C GLN A 155 30.61 12.60 16.02
N SER A 156 29.37 13.04 16.17
CA SER A 156 28.20 12.28 15.75
C SER A 156 28.13 12.16 14.23
N TYR A 157 28.48 13.23 13.48
CA TYR A 157 28.59 13.18 12.03
C TYR A 157 29.57 12.11 11.55
N GLU A 158 30.81 12.11 12.08
CA GLU A 158 31.83 11.14 11.68
C GLU A 158 31.38 9.70 11.96
N ARG A 159 30.83 9.47 13.16
CA ARG A 159 30.31 8.16 13.56
C ARG A 159 29.19 7.70 12.63
N PHE A 160 28.19 8.54 12.37
CA PHE A 160 27.10 8.17 11.46
C PHE A 160 27.62 7.91 10.05
N TYR A 161 28.47 8.80 9.54
CA TYR A 161 29.00 8.67 8.19
C TYR A 161 29.77 7.36 8.01
N ASP A 162 30.65 7.00 8.94
CA ASP A 162 31.41 5.75 8.85
C ASP A 162 30.50 4.51 8.90
N GLN A 163 29.52 4.48 9.81
CA GLN A 163 28.59 3.36 9.88
C GLN A 163 27.74 3.20 8.62
N LEU A 164 27.31 4.31 8.01
CA LEU A 164 26.52 4.31 6.78
C LEU A 164 27.38 3.93 5.58
N LYS A 165 28.51 4.61 5.37
CA LYS A 165 29.45 4.38 4.26
C LYS A 165 29.91 2.93 4.19
N ASP A 166 30.22 2.32 5.34
CA ASP A 166 30.68 0.93 5.43
C ASP A 166 29.52 -0.09 5.42
N LEU A 167 28.27 0.38 5.32
CA LEU A 167 27.04 -0.43 5.29
C LEU A 167 26.86 -1.33 6.52
N ASN A 168 27.42 -0.94 7.67
CA ASN A 168 27.25 -1.68 8.94
C ASN A 168 25.79 -1.72 9.38
N PHE A 169 25.02 -0.68 9.04
CA PHE A 169 23.57 -0.69 9.08
C PHE A 169 22.99 0.17 7.95
N ILE A 170 21.75 -0.09 7.57
CA ILE A 170 21.03 0.72 6.59
C ILE A 170 19.78 1.28 7.29
N PRO A 171 19.65 2.61 7.43
CA PRO A 171 18.47 3.18 8.06
C PRO A 171 17.23 3.00 7.17
N ALA A 172 16.08 3.19 7.79
CA ALA A 172 14.80 3.20 7.10
C ALA A 172 14.82 4.13 5.86
N GLY A 173 14.14 3.73 4.79
CA GLY A 173 14.13 4.48 3.53
C GLY A 173 13.69 5.95 3.67
N ARG A 174 12.82 6.29 4.64
CA ARG A 174 12.46 7.68 4.92
C ARG A 174 13.56 8.50 5.58
N VAL A 175 14.38 7.87 6.41
CA VAL A 175 15.59 8.50 6.95
C VAL A 175 16.56 8.78 5.80
N LEU A 176 16.85 7.78 4.95
CA LEU A 176 17.72 7.94 3.77
C LEU A 176 17.28 9.10 2.87
N TYR A 177 15.97 9.20 2.63
CA TYR A 177 15.39 10.26 1.82
C TYR A 177 15.45 11.63 2.52
N GLY A 178 15.00 11.73 3.77
CA GLY A 178 14.71 13.01 4.43
C GLY A 178 15.81 13.61 5.30
N ALA A 179 16.71 12.80 5.86
CA ALA A 179 17.72 13.32 6.78
C ALA A 179 18.69 14.26 6.02
N GLY A 180 18.78 15.50 6.48
CA GLY A 180 19.66 16.53 5.90
C GLY A 180 19.20 17.10 4.55
N SER A 181 17.98 16.79 4.09
CA SER A 181 17.44 17.33 2.83
C SER A 181 16.57 18.58 2.99
N ASP A 182 16.31 19.05 4.22
CA ASP A 182 15.41 20.16 4.55
C ASP A 182 13.99 20.03 3.95
N THR A 183 13.54 18.80 3.70
CA THR A 183 12.19 18.53 3.19
C THR A 183 11.25 18.22 4.36
N ASP A 184 10.00 18.67 4.26
CA ASP A 184 8.94 18.45 5.26
C ASP A 184 8.39 17.01 5.22
N VAL A 185 9.28 16.03 5.36
CA VAL A 185 8.94 14.60 5.43
C VAL A 185 9.18 14.05 6.83
N THR A 186 8.49 12.95 7.12
CA THR A 186 8.75 12.20 8.34
C THR A 186 9.90 11.22 8.16
N PHE A 187 10.68 10.99 9.22
CA PHE A 187 11.68 9.92 9.28
C PHE A 187 11.07 8.55 9.65
N PHE A 188 9.82 8.53 10.11
CA PHE A 188 9.09 7.30 10.41
C PHE A 188 8.39 6.76 9.16
N ASN A 189 8.68 5.51 8.79
CA ASN A 189 8.05 4.88 7.63
C ASN A 189 6.58 4.50 7.89
N CYS A 190 6.27 4.12 9.13
CA CYS A 190 5.07 3.37 9.44
C CYS A 190 4.38 3.97 10.66
N TYR A 191 3.06 4.09 10.53
CA TYR A 191 2.18 4.64 11.53
C TYR A 191 1.05 3.66 11.80
N VAL A 192 0.56 3.73 13.02
CA VAL A 192 -0.66 3.08 13.44
C VAL A 192 -1.57 4.17 13.96
N MET A 193 -2.85 4.11 13.58
CA MET A 193 -3.87 5.05 14.00
C MET A 193 -4.67 4.50 15.18
N PRO A 194 -5.16 5.37 16.08
CA PRO A 194 -6.13 4.95 17.09
C PRO A 194 -7.39 4.38 16.43
N PHE A 195 -8.24 3.75 17.23
CA PHE A 195 -9.55 3.36 16.75
C PHE A 195 -10.34 4.56 16.25
N VAL A 196 -11.13 4.35 15.20
CA VAL A 196 -11.94 5.41 14.59
C VAL A 196 -13.13 5.72 15.50
N PRO A 197 -13.37 6.99 15.89
CA PRO A 197 -14.61 7.35 16.57
C PRO A 197 -15.81 7.10 15.65
N ASP A 198 -16.84 6.43 16.16
CA ASP A 198 -18.02 5.99 15.40
C ASP A 198 -19.02 7.13 15.16
N SER A 199 -18.55 8.17 14.48
CA SER A 199 -19.31 9.34 14.06
C SER A 199 -18.77 9.86 12.72
N ARG A 200 -19.54 10.67 12.00
CA ARG A 200 -19.08 11.21 10.71
C ARG A 200 -17.88 12.14 10.90
N GLU A 201 -17.93 12.93 11.97
CA GLU A 201 -16.88 13.86 12.38
C GLU A 201 -15.60 13.08 12.73
N GLY A 202 -15.73 12.00 13.52
CA GLY A 202 -14.61 11.11 13.86
C GLY A 202 -13.98 10.42 12.66
N ILE A 203 -14.80 9.90 11.74
CA ILE A 203 -14.33 9.32 10.48
C ILE A 203 -13.61 10.37 9.63
N SER A 204 -14.16 11.59 9.53
CA SER A 204 -13.54 12.69 8.78
C SER A 204 -12.18 13.09 9.37
N ASP A 205 -12.09 13.21 10.69
CA ASP A 205 -10.84 13.55 11.38
C ASP A 205 -9.79 12.45 11.22
N HIS A 206 -10.19 11.19 11.34
CA HIS A 206 -9.32 10.04 11.08
C HIS A 206 -8.80 10.06 9.64
N ARG A 207 -9.69 10.24 8.67
CA ARG A 207 -9.37 10.36 7.24
C ARG A 207 -8.39 11.51 6.97
N LYS A 208 -8.58 12.66 7.60
CA LYS A 208 -7.67 13.81 7.51
C LYS A 208 -6.27 13.47 8.01
N GLN A 209 -6.16 12.79 9.15
CA GLN A 209 -4.87 12.38 9.72
C GLN A 209 -4.17 11.34 8.85
N VAL A 210 -4.91 10.33 8.35
CA VAL A 210 -4.38 9.33 7.40
C VAL A 210 -3.81 10.02 6.16
N MET A 211 -4.56 10.96 5.58
CA MET A 211 -4.13 11.73 4.41
C MET A 211 -2.84 12.53 4.67
N GLU A 212 -2.72 13.19 5.83
CA GLU A 212 -1.54 13.97 6.20
C GLU A 212 -0.30 13.09 6.45
N ILE A 213 -0.49 11.93 7.07
CA ILE A 213 0.60 10.97 7.25
C ILE A 213 1.08 10.46 5.89
N MET A 214 0.14 10.12 5.00
CA MET A 214 0.46 9.64 3.66
C MET A 214 1.15 10.70 2.80
N SER A 215 0.73 11.97 2.86
CA SER A 215 1.34 13.05 2.07
C SER A 215 2.81 13.25 2.43
N ARG A 216 3.16 13.05 3.71
CA ARG A 216 4.54 13.06 4.22
C ARG A 216 5.28 11.73 4.01
N GLY A 217 4.62 10.75 3.41
CA GLY A 217 5.21 9.48 3.00
C GLY A 217 5.09 8.32 4.00
N GLY A 218 4.33 8.48 5.09
CA GLY A 218 4.06 7.40 6.04
C GLY A 218 3.06 6.38 5.50
N GLY A 219 3.30 5.09 5.75
CA GLY A 219 2.28 4.05 5.60
C GLY A 219 1.42 3.96 6.86
N VAL A 220 0.12 3.69 6.71
CA VAL A 220 -0.85 3.79 7.82
C VAL A 220 -1.60 2.49 8.08
N GLY A 221 -1.59 2.02 9.32
CA GLY A 221 -2.48 0.98 9.83
C GLY A 221 -3.72 1.58 10.48
N THR A 222 -4.92 1.10 10.11
CA THR A 222 -6.20 1.53 10.70
C THR A 222 -7.00 0.32 11.14
N ASN A 223 -7.58 0.36 12.33
CA ASN A 223 -8.54 -0.65 12.78
C ASN A 223 -9.97 -0.08 12.77
N GLY A 224 -10.83 -0.66 11.94
CA GLY A 224 -12.21 -0.25 11.74
C GLY A 224 -13.22 -0.91 12.67
N SER A 225 -12.78 -1.71 13.65
CA SER A 225 -13.66 -2.52 14.51
C SER A 225 -14.61 -1.69 15.38
N THR A 226 -14.35 -0.40 15.52
CA THR A 226 -15.22 0.53 16.23
C THR A 226 -16.34 1.13 15.38
N LEU A 227 -16.30 0.97 14.05
CA LEU A 227 -17.31 1.52 13.16
C LEU A 227 -18.55 0.64 13.15
N ARG A 228 -19.73 1.25 13.30
CA ARG A 228 -20.97 0.46 13.43
C ARG A 228 -21.30 -0.39 12.19
N PRO A 229 -21.90 -1.58 12.38
CA PRO A 229 -22.28 -2.47 11.30
C PRO A 229 -23.25 -1.87 10.29
N ARG A 230 -23.31 -2.47 9.10
CA ARG A 230 -24.29 -2.14 8.06
C ARG A 230 -25.71 -2.23 8.61
N ASN A 231 -26.58 -1.31 8.18
CA ASN A 231 -27.99 -1.20 8.57
C ASN A 231 -28.27 -0.76 10.02
N THR A 232 -27.24 -0.53 10.85
CA THR A 232 -27.41 0.03 12.20
C THR A 232 -28.06 1.41 12.16
N LEU A 233 -29.02 1.68 13.05
CA LEU A 233 -29.77 2.94 13.09
C LEU A 233 -28.86 4.18 13.27
N ALA A 234 -29.11 5.21 12.45
CA ALA A 234 -28.51 6.53 12.56
C ALA A 234 -29.54 7.54 13.12
N ARG A 235 -29.70 7.56 14.44
CA ARG A 235 -30.78 8.27 15.17
C ARG A 235 -30.95 9.75 14.76
N GLY A 236 -29.84 10.49 14.62
CA GLY A 236 -29.89 11.94 14.35
C GLY A 236 -30.44 12.33 12.97
N VAL A 237 -30.47 11.40 12.00
CA VAL A 237 -30.90 11.67 10.63
C VAL A 237 -32.00 10.72 10.15
N ASN A 238 -32.57 9.92 11.06
CA ASN A 238 -33.58 8.90 10.74
C ASN A 238 -33.16 7.98 9.56
N GLY A 239 -31.89 7.59 9.53
CA GLY A 239 -31.28 6.80 8.47
C GLY A 239 -30.67 5.49 8.97
N LYS A 240 -29.98 4.79 8.07
CA LYS A 240 -29.22 3.57 8.38
C LYS A 240 -27.77 3.72 7.97
N SER A 241 -26.86 3.12 8.73
CA SER A 241 -25.44 3.07 8.40
C SER A 241 -25.21 2.26 7.12
N SER A 242 -24.30 2.74 6.27
CA SER A 242 -23.77 2.00 5.13
C SER A 242 -22.81 0.86 5.54
N GLY A 243 -22.43 0.80 6.82
CA GLY A 243 -21.59 -0.25 7.41
C GLY A 243 -20.11 0.09 7.45
N SER A 244 -19.36 -0.64 8.28
CA SER A 244 -17.94 -0.35 8.52
C SER A 244 -17.12 -0.51 7.25
N VAL A 245 -17.38 -1.56 6.48
CA VAL A 245 -16.67 -1.90 5.24
C VAL A 245 -16.77 -0.79 4.19
N SER A 246 -17.92 -0.12 4.09
CA SER A 246 -18.11 1.00 3.15
C SER A 246 -17.26 2.23 3.50
N TRP A 247 -17.12 2.55 4.79
CA TRP A 247 -16.27 3.65 5.26
C TRP A 247 -14.79 3.29 5.15
N LEU A 248 -14.45 2.04 5.42
CA LEU A 248 -13.09 1.53 5.23
C LEU A 248 -12.65 1.60 3.75
N ASP A 249 -13.56 1.39 2.81
CA ASP A 249 -13.31 1.62 1.38
C ASP A 249 -13.03 3.10 1.05
N ASP A 250 -13.72 4.05 1.69
CA ASP A 250 -13.40 5.48 1.53
C ASP A 250 -11.98 5.81 2.01
N ILE A 251 -11.57 5.27 3.16
CA ILE A 251 -10.20 5.45 3.65
C ILE A 251 -9.21 4.77 2.69
N ALA A 252 -9.49 3.55 2.21
CA ALA A 252 -8.63 2.87 1.25
C ALA A 252 -8.43 3.68 -0.05
N LYS A 253 -9.47 4.36 -0.54
CA LYS A 253 -9.37 5.19 -1.74
C LYS A 253 -8.39 6.37 -1.62
N LEU A 254 -8.05 6.81 -0.41
CA LEU A 254 -7.04 7.86 -0.19
C LEU A 254 -5.69 7.50 -0.81
N THR A 255 -5.30 6.23 -0.83
CA THR A 255 -3.99 5.80 -1.36
C THR A 255 -3.85 6.04 -2.85
N HIS A 256 -4.97 6.15 -3.58
CA HIS A 256 -4.99 6.46 -5.00
C HIS A 256 -4.98 7.96 -5.29
N LEU A 257 -5.31 8.78 -4.28
CA LEU A 257 -5.34 10.24 -4.40
C LEU A 257 -4.04 10.90 -3.92
N VAL A 258 -3.38 10.30 -2.93
CA VAL A 258 -2.17 10.85 -2.31
C VAL A 258 -0.94 10.13 -2.85
N GLU A 259 -0.21 10.80 -3.73
CA GLU A 259 1.11 10.34 -4.20
C GLU A 259 2.19 10.72 -3.18
N GLN A 260 2.85 9.72 -2.60
CA GLN A 260 3.96 9.91 -1.68
C GLN A 260 5.22 10.33 -2.43
N GLY A 261 5.65 11.58 -2.25
CA GLY A 261 6.91 12.09 -2.80
C GLY A 261 6.98 12.05 -4.33
N GLY A 262 5.84 12.24 -5.01
CA GLY A 262 5.76 12.42 -6.47
C GLY A 262 5.89 11.16 -7.34
N SER A 263 6.11 9.98 -6.75
CA SER A 263 6.35 8.75 -7.55
C SER A 263 5.73 7.46 -6.98
N ARG A 264 5.11 7.49 -5.79
CA ARG A 264 4.58 6.28 -5.15
C ARG A 264 3.15 6.45 -4.67
N ARG A 265 2.38 5.37 -4.71
CA ARG A 265 1.08 5.31 -4.03
C ARG A 265 1.26 5.23 -2.52
N GLY A 266 0.27 5.74 -1.79
CA GLY A 266 0.17 5.54 -0.34
C GLY A 266 0.12 4.06 0.04
N ALA A 267 0.66 3.71 1.21
CA ALA A 267 0.55 2.37 1.76
C ALA A 267 -0.46 2.37 2.91
N GLN A 268 -1.47 1.50 2.84
CA GLN A 268 -2.47 1.38 3.88
C GLN A 268 -2.76 -0.08 4.20
N MET A 269 -2.96 -0.35 5.47
CA MET A 269 -3.54 -1.61 5.93
C MET A 269 -4.72 -1.34 6.85
N ILE A 270 -5.80 -2.05 6.60
CA ILE A 270 -7.06 -1.93 7.33
C ILE A 270 -7.33 -3.24 8.07
N MET A 271 -7.75 -3.12 9.32
CA MET A 271 -8.06 -4.25 10.20
C MET A 271 -9.52 -4.26 10.58
N LEU A 272 -10.07 -5.46 10.76
CA LEU A 272 -11.38 -5.67 11.37
C LEU A 272 -11.36 -6.92 12.26
N ALA A 273 -12.00 -6.84 13.42
CA ALA A 273 -12.03 -7.94 14.38
C ALA A 273 -12.98 -9.06 13.99
N ASN A 274 -12.61 -10.28 14.36
CA ASN A 274 -13.38 -11.49 14.06
C ASN A 274 -14.78 -11.50 14.70
N TRP A 275 -14.99 -10.75 15.78
CA TRP A 275 -16.30 -10.57 16.41
C TRP A 275 -17.18 -9.54 15.70
N HIS A 276 -16.65 -8.75 14.75
CA HIS A 276 -17.39 -7.68 14.12
C HIS A 276 -18.49 -8.22 13.18
N PRO A 277 -19.74 -7.72 13.21
CA PRO A 277 -20.83 -8.21 12.35
C PRO A 277 -20.56 -8.15 10.84
N ASP A 278 -19.81 -7.14 10.39
CA ASP A 278 -19.46 -6.99 8.97
C ASP A 278 -18.21 -7.81 8.55
N ILE A 279 -17.68 -8.72 9.39
CA ILE A 279 -16.41 -9.43 9.11
C ILE A 279 -16.44 -10.28 7.83
N CYS A 280 -17.55 -10.96 7.55
CA CYS A 280 -17.68 -11.76 6.34
C CYS A 280 -17.66 -10.88 5.08
N GLU A 281 -18.34 -9.72 5.13
CA GLU A 281 -18.33 -8.74 4.04
C GLU A 281 -16.92 -8.20 3.81
N PHE A 282 -16.22 -7.85 4.89
CA PHE A 282 -14.85 -7.36 4.85
C PHE A 282 -13.90 -8.34 4.17
N ILE A 283 -13.95 -9.63 4.52
CA ILE A 283 -13.10 -10.67 3.92
C ILE A 283 -13.43 -10.88 2.45
N ILE A 284 -14.72 -11.05 2.10
CA ILE A 284 -15.15 -11.35 0.72
C ILE A 284 -14.90 -10.16 -0.23
N SER A 285 -14.92 -8.93 0.29
CA SER A 285 -14.78 -7.71 -0.52
C SER A 285 -13.53 -7.66 -1.40
N LYS A 286 -12.44 -8.28 -0.93
CA LYS A 286 -11.13 -8.33 -1.60
C LYS A 286 -10.94 -9.54 -2.52
N MET A 287 -11.87 -10.50 -2.51
CA MET A 287 -11.78 -11.65 -3.40
C MET A 287 -12.11 -11.25 -4.84
N GLN A 288 -11.10 -11.29 -5.70
CA GLN A 288 -11.20 -10.93 -7.12
C GLN A 288 -11.28 -12.14 -8.05
N ASN A 289 -11.26 -13.36 -7.52
CA ASN A 289 -11.32 -14.59 -8.31
C ASN A 289 -12.75 -15.17 -8.33
N PRO A 290 -13.47 -15.11 -9.46
CA PRO A 290 -14.84 -15.61 -9.54
C PRO A 290 -14.96 -17.11 -9.23
N ARG A 291 -13.93 -17.90 -9.52
CA ARG A 291 -13.94 -19.35 -9.24
C ARG A 291 -13.96 -19.62 -7.74
N ILE A 292 -13.26 -18.80 -6.96
CA ILE A 292 -13.21 -18.94 -5.50
C ILE A 292 -14.53 -18.48 -4.88
N LEU A 293 -15.15 -17.41 -5.39
CA LEU A 293 -16.49 -17.02 -4.96
C LEU A 293 -17.51 -18.12 -5.21
N ARG A 294 -17.47 -18.78 -6.38
CA ARG A 294 -18.29 -19.96 -6.69
C ARG A 294 -18.00 -21.13 -5.75
N TYR A 295 -16.71 -21.42 -5.50
CA TYR A 295 -16.32 -22.45 -4.55
C TYR A 295 -16.89 -22.18 -3.15
N LEU A 296 -16.83 -20.93 -2.66
CA LEU A 296 -17.42 -20.56 -1.38
C LEU A 296 -18.93 -20.82 -1.35
N ILE A 297 -19.65 -20.45 -2.42
CA ILE A 297 -21.10 -20.70 -2.54
C ILE A 297 -21.43 -22.18 -2.44
N GLU A 298 -20.65 -23.02 -3.11
CA GLU A 298 -20.90 -24.46 -3.23
C GLU A 298 -20.46 -25.25 -1.99
N ASN A 299 -19.49 -24.75 -1.21
CA ASN A 299 -18.80 -25.53 -0.17
C ASN A 299 -18.99 -24.99 1.26
N THR A 300 -19.61 -23.82 1.44
CA THR A 300 -19.97 -23.34 2.78
C THR A 300 -21.40 -23.72 3.13
N GLU A 301 -21.67 -23.97 4.42
CA GLU A 301 -23.05 -24.09 4.93
C GLU A 301 -23.58 -22.75 5.44
N ASP A 302 -22.73 -21.73 5.55
CA ASP A 302 -23.08 -20.43 6.11
C ASP A 302 -23.83 -19.54 5.08
N GLU A 303 -25.10 -19.26 5.36
CA GLU A 303 -25.98 -18.54 4.43
C GLU A 303 -25.53 -17.09 4.13
N MET A 304 -24.87 -16.40 5.07
CA MET A 304 -24.36 -15.04 4.81
C MET A 304 -23.14 -15.08 3.88
N ILE A 305 -22.23 -16.04 4.09
CA ILE A 305 -21.07 -16.22 3.22
C ILE A 305 -21.54 -16.51 1.79
N LYS A 306 -22.52 -17.43 1.61
CA LYS A 306 -23.13 -17.69 0.30
C LYS A 306 -23.71 -16.42 -0.30
N LYS A 307 -24.53 -15.69 0.47
CA LYS A 307 -25.18 -14.46 0.00
C LYS A 307 -24.16 -13.42 -0.46
N LEU A 308 -23.15 -13.14 0.35
CA LEU A 308 -22.12 -12.15 0.04
C LEU A 308 -21.27 -12.56 -1.16
N ALA A 309 -20.91 -13.85 -1.27
CA ALA A 309 -20.20 -14.37 -2.43
C ALA A 309 -21.05 -14.27 -3.72
N HIS A 310 -22.36 -14.54 -3.62
CA HIS A 310 -23.30 -14.34 -4.73
C HIS A 310 -23.40 -12.87 -5.14
N GLU A 311 -23.56 -11.94 -4.18
CA GLU A 311 -23.65 -10.49 -4.45
C GLU A 311 -22.36 -9.94 -5.06
N LYS A 312 -21.20 -10.55 -4.75
CA LYS A 312 -19.90 -10.19 -5.31
C LYS A 312 -19.69 -10.75 -6.73
N LEU A 313 -20.46 -11.76 -7.14
CA LEU A 313 -20.40 -12.34 -8.48
C LEU A 313 -21.35 -11.64 -9.45
N ASN A 314 -20.88 -11.44 -10.67
CA ASN A 314 -21.69 -11.01 -11.79
C ASN A 314 -21.60 -12.07 -12.90
N PHE A 315 -22.74 -12.41 -13.51
CA PHE A 315 -22.80 -13.39 -14.60
C PHE A 315 -23.29 -12.72 -15.88
N LYS A 316 -22.47 -12.78 -16.93
CA LYS A 316 -22.85 -12.35 -18.28
C LYS A 316 -23.13 -13.59 -19.13
N PRO A 317 -24.39 -13.86 -19.51
CA PRO A 317 -24.71 -14.96 -20.41
C PRO A 317 -24.00 -14.81 -21.76
N LEU A 318 -23.68 -15.93 -22.40
CA LEU A 318 -23.19 -15.92 -23.78
C LEU A 318 -24.29 -15.43 -24.73
N THR A 319 -23.90 -14.64 -25.73
CA THR A 319 -24.72 -14.40 -26.90
C THR A 319 -24.68 -15.62 -27.84
N ALA A 320 -25.68 -15.78 -28.70
CA ALA A 320 -25.70 -16.85 -29.70
C ALA A 320 -24.46 -16.85 -30.62
N GLN A 321 -23.88 -15.67 -30.88
CA GLN A 321 -22.63 -15.54 -31.64
C GLN A 321 -21.42 -16.03 -30.85
N GLU A 322 -21.31 -15.66 -29.58
CA GLU A 322 -20.23 -16.13 -28.71
C GLU A 322 -20.31 -17.65 -28.47
N GLU A 323 -21.51 -18.19 -28.28
CA GLU A 323 -21.76 -19.63 -28.14
C GLU A 323 -21.31 -20.38 -29.40
N ALA A 324 -21.73 -19.93 -30.59
CA ALA A 324 -21.29 -20.52 -31.86
C ALA A 324 -19.76 -20.43 -32.06
N MET A 325 -19.15 -19.31 -31.65
CA MET A 325 -17.71 -19.10 -31.71
C MET A 325 -16.96 -20.08 -30.80
N TYR A 326 -17.33 -20.15 -29.51
CA TYR A 326 -16.69 -21.07 -28.57
C TYR A 326 -16.91 -22.53 -28.95
N GLN A 327 -18.10 -22.89 -29.43
CA GLN A 327 -18.36 -24.23 -29.97
C GLN A 327 -17.48 -24.53 -31.19
N GLY A 328 -17.25 -23.53 -32.05
CA GLY A 328 -16.29 -23.62 -33.14
C GLY A 328 -14.88 -23.95 -32.65
N ILE A 329 -14.41 -23.29 -31.58
CA ILE A 329 -13.10 -23.54 -30.97
C ILE A 329 -13.01 -24.98 -30.41
N THR A 330 -14.02 -25.44 -29.67
CA THR A 330 -14.00 -26.78 -29.05
C THR A 330 -14.03 -27.91 -30.08
N ASN A 331 -14.63 -27.68 -31.26
CA ASN A 331 -14.61 -28.66 -32.36
C ASN A 331 -13.19 -28.99 -32.86
N TYR A 332 -12.20 -28.09 -32.68
CA TYR A 332 -10.81 -28.34 -33.06
C TYR A 332 -10.02 -29.15 -32.02
N LYS A 333 -10.60 -29.45 -30.84
CA LYS A 333 -9.91 -30.16 -29.74
C LYS A 333 -9.28 -31.49 -30.15
N HIS A 334 -9.96 -32.23 -31.02
CA HIS A 334 -9.53 -33.56 -31.47
C HIS A 334 -8.83 -33.57 -32.83
N ILE A 335 -8.61 -32.39 -33.42
CA ILE A 335 -7.95 -32.26 -34.73
C ILE A 335 -6.44 -32.09 -34.52
N PRO A 336 -5.57 -32.81 -35.26
CA PRO A 336 -4.13 -32.62 -35.21
C PRO A 336 -3.75 -31.14 -35.45
N GLY A 337 -2.95 -30.56 -34.55
CA GLY A 337 -2.60 -29.14 -34.56
C GLY A 337 -3.65 -28.20 -33.95
N GLN A 338 -4.77 -28.72 -33.42
CA GLN A 338 -5.79 -28.00 -32.66
C GLN A 338 -6.33 -26.72 -33.35
N GLY A 339 -6.25 -26.65 -34.68
CA GLY A 339 -6.61 -25.45 -35.44
C GLY A 339 -5.77 -24.21 -35.11
N GLY A 340 -4.60 -24.37 -34.48
CA GLY A 340 -3.77 -23.27 -34.00
C GLY A 340 -4.13 -22.75 -32.60
N PHE A 341 -5.16 -23.30 -31.96
CA PHE A 341 -5.49 -23.00 -30.56
C PHE A 341 -4.64 -23.84 -29.62
N ASN A 342 -4.16 -23.22 -28.54
CA ASN A 342 -3.49 -23.98 -27.48
C ASN A 342 -4.52 -24.60 -26.51
N ALA A 343 -4.05 -25.54 -25.68
CA ALA A 343 -4.89 -26.24 -24.72
C ALA A 343 -5.61 -25.32 -23.71
N ALA A 344 -5.03 -24.15 -23.39
CA ALA A 344 -5.63 -23.20 -22.47
C ALA A 344 -6.85 -22.50 -23.09
N ILE A 345 -6.76 -22.12 -24.37
CA ILE A 345 -7.88 -21.51 -25.12
C ILE A 345 -9.02 -22.50 -25.27
N ILE A 346 -8.72 -23.75 -25.62
CA ILE A 346 -9.76 -24.80 -25.74
C ILE A 346 -10.45 -25.01 -24.39
N ARG A 347 -9.69 -25.11 -23.29
CA ARG A 347 -10.27 -25.28 -21.95
C ARG A 347 -11.13 -24.08 -21.54
N ASP A 348 -10.71 -22.86 -21.85
CA ASP A 348 -11.50 -21.65 -21.57
C ASP A 348 -12.83 -21.64 -22.34
N ALA A 349 -12.80 -22.03 -23.62
CA ALA A 349 -14.00 -22.17 -24.43
C ALA A 349 -14.96 -23.25 -23.88
N GLU A 350 -14.43 -24.42 -23.49
CA GLU A 350 -15.23 -25.47 -22.86
C GLU A 350 -15.90 -25.00 -21.57
N LEU A 351 -15.17 -24.30 -20.70
CA LEU A 351 -15.70 -23.78 -19.45
C LEU A 351 -16.81 -22.75 -19.67
N LYS A 352 -16.62 -21.81 -20.61
CA LYS A 352 -17.64 -20.78 -20.92
C LYS A 352 -18.91 -21.38 -21.51
N LEU A 353 -18.78 -22.40 -22.36
CA LEU A 353 -19.93 -23.15 -22.88
C LEU A 353 -20.65 -23.91 -21.77
N GLN A 354 -19.90 -24.60 -20.90
CA GLN A 354 -20.47 -25.34 -19.77
C GLN A 354 -21.22 -24.41 -18.80
N ASP A 355 -20.63 -23.25 -18.49
CA ASP A 355 -21.23 -22.25 -17.60
C ASP A 355 -22.35 -21.45 -18.29
N GLY A 356 -22.47 -21.51 -19.62
CA GLY A 356 -23.42 -20.72 -20.41
C GLY A 356 -23.13 -19.22 -20.42
N GLY A 357 -21.94 -18.80 -19.98
CA GLY A 357 -21.59 -17.39 -19.77
C GLY A 357 -20.20 -17.16 -19.22
N THR A 358 -19.95 -15.92 -18.80
CA THR A 358 -18.72 -15.51 -18.13
C THR A 358 -19.03 -14.91 -16.76
N TYR A 359 -18.37 -15.44 -15.74
CA TYR A 359 -18.40 -14.86 -14.40
C TYR A 359 -17.34 -13.78 -14.25
N THR A 360 -17.74 -12.64 -13.69
CA THR A 360 -16.84 -11.54 -13.28
C THR A 360 -17.14 -11.13 -11.84
N VAL A 361 -16.25 -10.32 -11.26
CA VAL A 361 -16.45 -9.76 -9.93
C VAL A 361 -17.12 -8.40 -10.02
N HIS A 362 -18.15 -8.18 -9.20
CA HIS A 362 -18.79 -6.89 -9.04
C HIS A 362 -17.89 -5.93 -8.25
N ASN A 363 -17.79 -4.70 -8.73
CA ASN A 363 -16.98 -3.62 -8.15
C ASN A 363 -15.54 -4.09 -7.80
N PRO A 364 -14.71 -4.42 -8.81
CA PRO A 364 -13.37 -4.97 -8.58
C PRO A 364 -12.41 -3.97 -7.93
N GLU A 365 -12.69 -2.67 -8.04
CA GLU A 365 -11.89 -1.57 -7.46
C GLU A 365 -12.22 -1.29 -5.97
N PHE A 366 -13.18 -2.02 -5.38
CA PHE A 366 -13.53 -1.88 -3.97
C PHE A 366 -12.42 -2.39 -3.05
N LEU A 367 -12.01 -1.56 -2.08
CA LEU A 367 -10.90 -1.78 -1.15
C LEU A 367 -9.54 -2.09 -1.81
N THR A 368 -9.33 -1.77 -3.10
CA THR A 368 -8.04 -2.05 -3.77
C THR A 368 -6.90 -1.17 -3.30
N GLY A 369 -7.19 -0.03 -2.66
CA GLY A 369 -6.19 0.89 -2.13
C GLY A 369 -5.52 0.44 -0.82
N ALA A 370 -6.03 -0.59 -0.16
CA ALA A 370 -5.47 -1.07 1.10
C ALA A 370 -5.28 -2.58 1.11
N ASN A 371 -4.27 -3.03 1.86
CA ASN A 371 -4.26 -4.40 2.34
C ASN A 371 -5.26 -4.56 3.49
N ILE A 372 -5.83 -5.75 3.64
CA ILE A 372 -6.75 -6.04 4.75
C ILE A 372 -6.17 -7.09 5.69
N SER A 373 -6.52 -7.01 6.97
CA SER A 373 -6.17 -8.02 7.97
C SER A 373 -7.32 -8.26 8.94
N VAL A 374 -7.46 -9.49 9.41
CA VAL A 374 -8.41 -9.83 10.46
C VAL A 374 -7.67 -9.84 11.80
N THR A 375 -8.21 -9.13 12.79
CA THR A 375 -7.73 -9.31 14.17
C THR A 375 -8.42 -10.50 14.80
N LEU A 376 -7.63 -11.50 15.17
CA LEU A 376 -8.10 -12.72 15.81
C LEU A 376 -7.87 -12.65 17.31
N THR A 377 -8.87 -13.14 18.03
CA THR A 377 -8.90 -13.26 19.47
C THR A 377 -8.75 -14.71 19.92
N ASP A 378 -8.27 -14.91 21.14
CA ASP A 378 -8.05 -16.24 21.71
C ASP A 378 -9.38 -16.99 21.90
N ASP A 379 -10.46 -16.29 22.27
CA ASP A 379 -11.78 -16.88 22.43
C ASP A 379 -12.35 -17.42 21.10
N PHE A 380 -12.03 -16.78 19.98
CA PHE A 380 -12.37 -17.28 18.66
C PHE A 380 -11.54 -18.47 18.26
N MET A 381 -10.22 -18.43 18.47
CA MET A 381 -9.36 -19.57 18.16
C MET A 381 -9.76 -20.81 18.97
N LYS A 382 -10.09 -20.62 20.25
CA LYS A 382 -10.65 -21.68 21.08
C LYS A 382 -11.98 -22.22 20.51
N ALA A 383 -12.88 -21.34 20.09
CA ALA A 383 -14.13 -21.76 19.46
C ALA A 383 -13.91 -22.55 18.15
N VAL A 384 -12.88 -22.20 17.36
CA VAL A 384 -12.48 -22.96 16.17
C VAL A 384 -11.98 -24.35 16.55
N GLU A 385 -11.11 -24.46 17.56
CA GLU A 385 -10.57 -25.74 18.04
C GLU A 385 -11.68 -26.67 18.53
N GLU A 386 -12.63 -26.13 19.28
CA GLU A 386 -13.75 -26.86 19.90
C GLU A 386 -14.93 -27.12 18.93
N ASP A 387 -14.84 -26.70 17.67
CA ASP A 387 -15.96 -26.73 16.69
C ASP A 387 -17.25 -26.03 17.18
N ALA A 388 -17.06 -24.99 17.99
CA ALA A 388 -18.14 -24.25 18.61
C ALA A 388 -18.74 -23.20 17.65
N THR A 389 -19.84 -22.60 18.10
CA THR A 389 -20.38 -21.38 17.50
C THR A 389 -19.68 -20.15 18.07
N TYR A 390 -19.72 -19.05 17.32
CA TYR A 390 -19.13 -17.77 17.67
C TYR A 390 -20.11 -16.64 17.35
N ASP A 391 -20.25 -15.70 18.28
CA ASP A 391 -21.17 -14.58 18.14
C ASP A 391 -20.50 -13.37 17.48
N LEU A 392 -21.11 -12.90 16.41
CA LEU A 392 -20.78 -11.62 15.78
C LEU A 392 -21.62 -10.53 16.44
N ARG A 393 -20.94 -9.62 17.12
CA ARG A 393 -21.52 -8.73 18.13
C ARG A 393 -20.94 -7.33 18.08
N PHE A 394 -21.72 -6.37 18.53
CA PHE A 394 -21.35 -4.96 18.56
C PHE A 394 -22.11 -4.24 19.69
N PRO A 395 -21.61 -3.12 20.23
CA PRO A 395 -22.37 -2.30 21.19
C PRO A 395 -23.84 -2.10 20.80
N ALA A 396 -24.76 -2.22 21.77
CA ALA A 396 -26.21 -2.20 21.54
C ALA A 396 -26.76 -0.78 21.32
N VAL A 397 -26.16 -0.02 20.40
CA VAL A 397 -26.43 1.41 20.14
C VAL A 397 -27.90 1.73 19.84
N GLU A 398 -28.67 0.74 19.38
CA GLU A 398 -30.10 0.89 19.10
C GLU A 398 -30.95 0.91 20.38
N ASN A 399 -30.46 0.33 21.47
CA ASN A 399 -31.17 0.19 22.75
C ASN A 399 -30.72 1.21 23.79
N TYR A 400 -29.58 1.87 23.60
CA TYR A 400 -29.06 2.85 24.55
C TYR A 400 -30.02 4.01 24.81
N SER A 401 -30.16 4.36 26.10
CA SER A 401 -30.67 5.64 26.57
C SER A 401 -29.82 6.82 26.05
N PRO A 402 -30.30 8.07 26.15
CA PRO A 402 -29.50 9.24 25.79
C PRO A 402 -28.15 9.32 26.53
N GLU A 403 -28.12 8.96 27.80
CA GLU A 403 -26.92 8.95 28.64
C GLU A 403 -25.92 7.87 28.21
N GLU A 404 -26.39 6.65 27.97
CA GLU A 404 -25.56 5.55 27.46
C GLU A 404 -25.02 5.85 26.06
N MET A 405 -25.84 6.47 25.19
CA MET A 405 -25.41 6.87 23.85
C MET A 405 -24.33 7.96 23.91
N LYS A 406 -24.44 8.91 24.86
CA LYS A 406 -23.40 9.90 25.11
C LYS A 406 -22.10 9.22 25.54
N HIS A 407 -22.19 8.29 26.50
CA HIS A 407 -21.03 7.53 26.96
C HIS A 407 -20.40 6.70 25.83
N TYR A 408 -21.20 6.03 25.02
CA TYR A 408 -20.73 5.31 23.83
C TYR A 408 -19.95 6.22 22.87
N ASN A 409 -20.52 7.37 22.50
CA ASN A 409 -19.86 8.31 21.59
C ASN A 409 -18.52 8.81 22.14
N GLU A 410 -18.42 9.00 23.45
CA GLU A 410 -17.22 9.48 24.13
C GLU A 410 -16.18 8.38 24.36
N LYS A 411 -16.58 7.13 24.64
CA LYS A 411 -15.68 6.10 25.20
C LYS A 411 -15.51 4.84 24.37
N TRP A 412 -16.42 4.52 23.45
CA TRP A 412 -16.31 3.27 22.68
C TRP A 412 -15.00 3.18 21.87
N HIS A 413 -14.57 4.28 21.26
CA HIS A 413 -13.33 4.31 20.49
C HIS A 413 -12.07 4.28 21.35
N GLU A 414 -12.17 4.58 22.65
CA GLU A 414 -11.07 4.38 23.58
C GLU A 414 -10.93 2.90 23.96
N VAL A 415 -12.05 2.16 24.05
CA VAL A 415 -12.06 0.73 24.39
C VAL A 415 -11.78 -0.15 23.17
N GLY A 416 -12.58 0.00 22.12
CA GLY A 416 -12.44 -0.65 20.81
C GLY A 416 -12.52 -2.18 20.76
N ASP A 417 -12.75 -2.82 21.90
CA ASP A 417 -12.99 -4.26 22.02
C ASP A 417 -14.37 -4.50 22.63
N VAL A 418 -15.24 -5.18 21.88
CA VAL A 418 -16.61 -5.49 22.32
C VAL A 418 -16.62 -6.37 23.57
N ARG A 419 -15.59 -7.21 23.76
CA ARG A 419 -15.45 -8.10 24.91
C ARG A 419 -15.22 -7.31 26.18
N GLU A 420 -14.38 -6.30 26.11
CA GLU A 420 -14.09 -5.43 27.24
C GLU A 420 -15.27 -4.49 27.51
N TRP A 421 -15.92 -3.99 26.45
CA TRP A 421 -17.13 -3.17 26.59
C TRP A 421 -18.26 -3.90 27.35
N GLU A 422 -18.49 -5.17 27.03
CA GLU A 422 -19.41 -6.03 27.77
C GLU A 422 -18.95 -6.26 29.22
N ARG A 423 -17.64 -6.46 29.44
CA ARG A 423 -17.05 -6.69 30.75
C ARG A 423 -17.15 -5.46 31.68
N LEU A 424 -17.18 -4.26 31.10
CA LEU A 424 -17.45 -3.00 31.79
C LEU A 424 -18.94 -2.80 32.15
N GLY A 425 -19.81 -3.73 31.74
CA GLY A 425 -21.24 -3.72 32.08
C GLY A 425 -22.12 -2.98 31.08
N HIS A 426 -21.61 -2.68 29.88
CA HIS A 426 -22.41 -2.06 28.83
C HIS A 426 -23.10 -3.10 27.94
N ASP A 427 -24.31 -2.80 27.48
CA ASP A 427 -25.08 -3.72 26.64
C ASP A 427 -24.43 -3.95 25.27
N VAL A 428 -24.34 -5.22 24.89
CA VAL A 428 -23.86 -5.68 23.59
C VAL A 428 -24.96 -6.43 22.88
N ARG A 429 -25.10 -6.20 21.58
CA ARG A 429 -26.03 -6.90 20.71
C ARG A 429 -25.30 -7.97 19.92
N VAL A 430 -25.82 -9.20 19.98
CA VAL A 430 -25.49 -10.25 19.01
C VAL A 430 -26.29 -9.99 17.75
N TYR A 431 -25.60 -9.76 16.63
CA TYR A 431 -26.22 -9.59 15.32
C TYR A 431 -26.45 -10.93 14.65
N ARG A 432 -25.52 -11.87 14.87
CA ARG A 432 -25.55 -13.19 14.27
C ARG A 432 -24.62 -14.14 15.01
N THR A 433 -25.00 -15.42 15.07
CA THR A 433 -24.12 -16.50 15.50
C THR A 433 -23.68 -17.30 14.27
N ILE A 434 -22.39 -17.60 14.16
CA ILE A 434 -21.76 -18.36 13.06
C ILE A 434 -21.01 -19.58 13.63
N LYS A 435 -20.83 -20.64 12.85
CA LYS A 435 -19.87 -21.70 13.20
C LYS A 435 -18.45 -21.14 13.13
N ALA A 436 -17.66 -21.23 14.20
CA ALA A 436 -16.32 -20.65 14.24
C ALA A 436 -15.44 -21.17 13.09
N ARG A 437 -15.55 -22.48 12.78
CA ARG A 437 -14.88 -23.10 11.63
C ARG A 437 -15.29 -22.49 10.29
N ALA A 438 -16.56 -22.13 10.09
CA ALA A 438 -16.99 -21.52 8.83
C ALA A 438 -16.33 -20.15 8.58
N LEU A 439 -16.18 -19.33 9.63
CA LEU A 439 -15.44 -18.07 9.53
C LEU A 439 -13.93 -18.32 9.34
N TRP A 440 -13.37 -19.29 10.04
CA TRP A 440 -11.96 -19.67 9.87
C TRP A 440 -11.65 -20.17 8.46
N ASP A 441 -12.51 -21.01 7.89
CA ASP A 441 -12.37 -21.53 6.53
C ASP A 441 -12.47 -20.39 5.52
N LEU A 442 -13.40 -19.45 5.71
CA LEU A 442 -13.47 -18.24 4.88
C LEU A 442 -12.17 -17.45 4.90
N ILE A 443 -11.59 -17.22 6.08
CA ILE A 443 -10.31 -16.53 6.24
C ILE A 443 -9.21 -17.26 5.47
N ASN A 444 -9.08 -18.58 5.65
CA ASN A 444 -8.04 -19.38 5.02
C ASN A 444 -8.18 -19.46 3.50
N ILE A 445 -9.39 -19.70 3.00
CA ILE A 445 -9.66 -19.79 1.56
C ILE A 445 -9.32 -18.45 0.92
N CYS A 446 -9.81 -17.33 1.46
CA CYS A 446 -9.50 -16.02 0.91
C CYS A 446 -8.00 -15.72 1.01
N ALA A 447 -7.36 -15.91 2.16
CA ALA A 447 -5.92 -15.69 2.33
C ALA A 447 -5.09 -16.50 1.33
N THR A 448 -5.47 -17.76 1.06
CA THR A 448 -4.78 -18.64 0.12
C THR A 448 -4.87 -18.13 -1.33
N TYR A 449 -6.04 -17.63 -1.74
CA TYR A 449 -6.30 -17.32 -3.15
C TYR A 449 -6.27 -15.82 -3.50
N SER A 450 -6.20 -14.92 -2.51
CA SER A 450 -6.00 -13.48 -2.71
C SER A 450 -4.79 -12.91 -1.96
N ALA A 451 -4.01 -13.72 -1.22
CA ALA A 451 -2.96 -13.28 -0.29
C ALA A 451 -3.48 -12.33 0.82
N GLU A 452 -4.80 -12.29 1.00
CA GLU A 452 -5.53 -11.43 1.93
C GLU A 452 -6.81 -12.14 2.38
N PRO A 453 -7.26 -11.98 3.63
CA PRO A 453 -6.70 -11.07 4.63
C PRO A 453 -5.41 -11.60 5.29
N GLY A 454 -4.57 -10.67 5.74
CA GLY A 454 -3.54 -10.97 6.74
C GLY A 454 -4.17 -11.33 8.08
N ILE A 455 -3.38 -11.93 8.98
CA ILE A 455 -3.83 -12.36 10.30
C ILE A 455 -3.04 -11.61 11.38
N PHE A 456 -3.75 -11.09 12.38
CA PHE A 456 -3.15 -10.46 13.54
C PHE A 456 -3.77 -10.97 14.84
N PHE A 457 -3.01 -11.71 15.64
CA PHE A 457 -3.45 -12.19 16.96
C PHE A 457 -3.35 -11.07 17.98
N ILE A 458 -4.47 -10.39 18.27
CA ILE A 458 -4.46 -9.17 19.06
C ILE A 458 -4.25 -9.42 20.56
N ASP A 459 -4.70 -10.58 21.05
CA ASP A 459 -4.53 -10.97 22.45
C ASP A 459 -3.05 -11.25 22.73
N ASN A 460 -2.39 -12.11 21.93
CA ASN A 460 -0.93 -12.31 22.00
C ASN A 460 -0.14 -11.00 21.88
N ALA A 461 -0.54 -10.12 20.95
CA ALA A 461 0.16 -8.84 20.78
C ALA A 461 0.07 -7.96 22.03
N ASN A 462 -1.08 -7.98 22.71
CA ASN A 462 -1.25 -7.30 23.99
C ASN A 462 -0.54 -8.05 25.12
N ASP A 463 -0.54 -9.37 25.15
CA ASP A 463 0.13 -10.17 26.18
C ASP A 463 1.64 -10.00 26.21
N GLU A 464 2.26 -9.84 25.05
CA GLU A 464 3.71 -9.70 24.93
C GLU A 464 4.20 -8.23 24.88
N THR A 465 3.31 -7.24 24.84
CA THR A 465 3.73 -5.83 24.69
C THR A 465 4.29 -5.26 25.99
N ASN A 466 5.43 -4.57 25.89
CA ASN A 466 5.98 -3.78 26.99
C ASN A 466 5.11 -2.57 27.35
N ALA A 467 4.19 -2.16 26.47
CA ALA A 467 3.35 -1.01 26.66
C ALA A 467 2.31 -1.16 27.78
N LYS A 468 2.01 -2.41 28.17
CA LYS A 468 1.20 -2.72 29.36
C LYS A 468 1.76 -2.07 30.62
N ALA A 469 3.10 -1.95 30.72
CA ALA A 469 3.75 -1.27 31.85
C ALA A 469 3.39 0.22 31.95
N TYR A 470 2.91 0.82 30.87
CA TYR A 470 2.47 2.23 30.80
C TYR A 470 0.95 2.37 30.77
N GLY A 471 0.19 1.29 31.01
CA GLY A 471 -1.27 1.30 30.94
C GLY A 471 -1.81 1.44 29.50
N GLN A 472 -1.03 1.04 28.49
CA GLN A 472 -1.41 1.12 27.08
C GLN A 472 -1.67 -0.26 26.48
N GLN A 473 -2.44 -0.30 25.39
CA GLN A 473 -2.70 -1.52 24.61
C GLN A 473 -2.42 -1.31 23.11
N VAL A 474 -2.14 -2.41 22.43
CA VAL A 474 -2.04 -2.51 20.98
C VAL A 474 -3.45 -2.57 20.40
N VAL A 475 -3.79 -1.61 19.55
CA VAL A 475 -5.11 -1.50 18.90
C VAL A 475 -5.08 -1.89 17.42
N ALA A 476 -3.90 -1.86 16.81
CA ALA A 476 -3.67 -2.14 15.41
C ALA A 476 -2.19 -2.46 15.13
N THR A 477 -1.90 -2.95 13.92
CA THR A 477 -0.53 -3.12 13.40
C THR A 477 -0.31 -2.20 12.20
N ASN A 478 0.94 -2.07 11.74
CA ASN A 478 1.30 -1.25 10.59
C ASN A 478 1.13 -2.01 9.25
N PRO A 479 1.27 -1.35 8.09
CA PRO A 479 1.07 -2.00 6.79
C PRO A 479 1.93 -3.23 6.48
N CYS A 480 3.07 -3.38 7.15
CA CYS A 480 3.95 -4.53 6.94
C CYS A 480 3.72 -5.66 7.96
N GLY A 481 2.80 -5.51 8.91
CA GLY A 481 2.54 -6.48 9.99
C GLY A 481 3.67 -6.64 11.02
N GLY A 482 4.86 -6.12 10.74
CA GLY A 482 6.07 -6.29 11.57
C GLY A 482 6.23 -5.29 12.71
N VAL A 483 5.43 -4.22 12.78
CA VAL A 483 5.52 -3.24 13.87
C VAL A 483 4.26 -3.29 14.72
N ARG A 484 4.41 -3.80 15.94
CA ARG A 484 3.40 -3.77 17.00
C ARG A 484 3.51 -2.42 17.73
N LEU A 485 2.83 -1.39 17.22
CA LEU A 485 2.83 -0.08 17.90
C LEU A 485 1.66 0.02 18.87
N THR A 486 1.94 0.57 20.04
CA THR A 486 0.93 0.94 21.03
C THR A 486 0.54 2.39 20.83
N LEU A 487 -0.75 2.66 21.04
CA LEU A 487 -1.25 4.00 21.07
C LEU A 487 -1.83 4.25 22.44
N LYS A 488 -1.56 5.46 22.93
CA LYS A 488 -2.12 5.95 24.17
C LYS A 488 -3.64 5.90 24.06
N ILE A 489 -4.27 5.02 24.81
CA ILE A 489 -5.61 5.26 25.31
C ILE A 489 -5.39 6.00 26.62
N ALA A 490 -5.37 7.32 26.55
CA ALA A 490 -5.60 8.16 27.72
C ALA A 490 -7.02 8.68 27.54
N GLY A 491 -7.96 8.37 28.44
CA GLY A 491 -7.84 8.52 29.88
C GLY A 491 -8.57 9.79 30.27
#